data_AF-Q3YN25-F1
#
_entry.id   AF-Q3YN25-F1
#
_cell.length_a   1.000
_cell.length_b   1.000
_cell.length_c   1.000
_cell.angle_alpha   90.00
_cell.angle_beta   90.00
_cell.angle_gamma   90.00
#
_symmetry.space_group_name_H-M   'P 1'
#
loop_
_entity.id
_entity.type
_entity.pdbx_description
1 polymer ?
#
loop_
_entity_poly.entity_id
_entity_poly.type
_entity_poly.pdbx_seq_one_letter_code
_entity_poly.pdbx_strand_id
1 'polypeptide(L)'
;MNSEYPTYTKIFEEAKTILKEIRKEYSQDRKTSDVDDLMFYLAGNINLRLNTIFHLLENNITDGVLPLQRTLFELQIAFDALTNAENKDKKTYVKFFNKKHGFETAHKLDRFFKNDSKESKNIATPEEIEELSQIKDAALGEIKSEQLQGGNPQFKQWYELASGKRLTNLCVELQEIGYYYQCYDEPSNWVHPQRIIENMDVETFSQQMPSHFNTLINGNLYWGIIKLIENIAFLANYYNVGKNNLLYKYISDHLDKLVELGEELKLLLAKEA
;
A
#
# COMPACT_ATOMS: atom_id res chain seq x y z
N MET A 1 -13.76 -19.37 -14.88
CA MET A 1 -13.90 -18.02 -14.31
C MET A 1 -14.38 -17.10 -15.42
N ASN A 2 -15.65 -16.73 -15.42
CA ASN A 2 -16.23 -15.67 -16.25
C ASN A 2 -17.04 -14.77 -15.29
N SER A 3 -16.42 -14.34 -14.20
CA SER A 3 -16.98 -13.28 -13.36
C SER A 3 -16.54 -11.96 -13.96
N GLU A 4 -17.47 -11.19 -14.50
CA GLU A 4 -17.24 -9.79 -14.88
C GLU A 4 -16.85 -9.04 -13.59
N TYR A 5 -15.56 -8.97 -13.30
CA TYR A 5 -15.07 -8.10 -12.24
C TYR A 5 -15.44 -6.67 -12.62
N PRO A 6 -16.05 -5.90 -11.70
CA PRO A 6 -16.47 -4.56 -12.01
C PRO A 6 -15.27 -3.65 -12.23
N THR A 7 -15.42 -2.67 -13.12
CA THR A 7 -14.32 -1.78 -13.51
C THR A 7 -14.08 -0.67 -12.50
N TYR A 8 -12.84 -0.61 -11.98
CA TYR A 8 -12.41 0.43 -11.03
C TYR A 8 -12.03 1.76 -11.69
N THR A 9 -11.94 1.82 -13.02
CA THR A 9 -11.49 3.01 -13.77
C THR A 9 -12.22 4.30 -13.38
N LYS A 10 -13.53 4.22 -13.17
CA LYS A 10 -14.32 5.38 -12.71
C LYS A 10 -13.77 5.86 -11.37
N ILE A 11 -13.83 5.02 -10.33
CA ILE A 11 -13.38 5.33 -8.97
C ILE A 11 -11.94 5.85 -8.95
N PHE A 12 -11.06 5.24 -9.73
CA PHE A 12 -9.68 5.68 -9.84
C PHE A 12 -9.57 7.16 -10.27
N GLU A 13 -10.22 7.53 -11.37
CA GLU A 13 -10.20 8.90 -11.90
C GLU A 13 -10.93 9.89 -11.00
N GLU A 14 -12.02 9.45 -10.38
CA GLU A 14 -12.78 10.19 -9.39
C GLU A 14 -11.92 10.53 -8.16
N ALA A 15 -11.34 9.52 -7.50
CA ALA A 15 -10.46 9.69 -6.34
C ALA A 15 -9.22 10.55 -6.67
N LYS A 16 -8.63 10.36 -7.86
CA LYS A 16 -7.51 11.17 -8.35
C LYS A 16 -7.89 12.63 -8.53
N THR A 17 -9.08 12.91 -9.07
CA THR A 17 -9.59 14.27 -9.24
C THR A 17 -9.80 14.94 -7.89
N ILE A 18 -10.48 14.26 -6.96
CA ILE A 18 -10.69 14.74 -5.60
C ILE A 18 -9.37 15.07 -4.89
N LEU A 19 -8.41 14.14 -4.89
CA LEU A 19 -7.12 14.37 -4.21
C LEU A 19 -6.38 15.59 -4.79
N LYS A 20 -6.47 15.81 -6.11
CA LYS A 20 -5.91 17.01 -6.74
C LYS A 20 -6.62 18.28 -6.30
N GLU A 21 -7.95 18.25 -6.20
CA GLU A 21 -8.74 19.40 -5.76
C GLU A 21 -8.45 19.76 -4.31
N ILE A 22 -8.47 18.79 -3.39
CA ILE A 22 -8.11 18.99 -1.97
C ILE A 22 -6.71 19.61 -1.88
N ARG A 23 -5.74 19.05 -2.62
CA ARG A 23 -4.37 19.57 -2.60
C ARG A 23 -4.30 21.01 -3.12
N LYS A 24 -5.02 21.32 -4.20
CA LYS A 24 -5.03 22.64 -4.83
C LYS A 24 -5.61 23.70 -3.90
N GLU A 25 -6.77 23.44 -3.31
CA GLU A 25 -7.41 24.36 -2.37
C GLU A 25 -6.54 24.57 -1.12
N TYR A 26 -5.98 23.49 -0.57
CA TYR A 26 -5.03 23.57 0.55
C TYR A 26 -3.80 24.44 0.23
N SER A 27 -3.22 24.29 -0.96
CA SER A 27 -1.98 24.98 -1.36
C SER A 27 -2.15 26.47 -1.58
N GLN A 28 -3.39 26.95 -1.74
CA GLN A 28 -3.68 28.37 -1.91
C GLN A 28 -3.58 29.15 -0.60
N ASP A 29 -3.86 28.50 0.54
CA ASP A 29 -3.97 29.17 1.84
C ASP A 29 -2.79 28.89 2.78
N ARG A 30 -1.93 27.89 2.48
CA ARG A 30 -0.84 27.45 3.37
C ARG A 30 0.37 26.90 2.62
N LYS A 31 1.52 26.94 3.28
CA LYS A 31 2.73 26.23 2.85
C LYS A 31 2.56 24.74 3.18
N THR A 32 2.65 23.88 2.16
CA THR A 32 2.58 22.42 2.30
C THR A 32 3.68 21.94 3.25
N SER A 33 3.33 21.14 4.26
CA SER A 33 4.31 20.48 5.11
C SER A 33 4.64 19.09 4.57
N ASP A 34 5.83 18.58 4.89
CA ASP A 34 6.25 17.23 4.48
C ASP A 34 5.30 16.13 5.02
N VAL A 35 4.61 16.38 6.14
CA VAL A 35 3.59 15.49 6.70
C VAL A 35 2.38 15.43 5.77
N ASP A 36 1.97 16.58 5.24
CA ASP A 36 0.85 16.69 4.31
C ASP A 36 1.15 15.96 3.02
N ASP A 37 2.34 16.20 2.44
CA ASP A 37 2.78 15.52 1.24
C ASP A 37 2.83 13.99 1.43
N LEU A 38 3.32 13.52 2.58
CA LEU A 38 3.33 12.08 2.89
C LEU A 38 1.90 11.50 2.94
N MET A 39 0.94 12.18 3.57
CA MET A 39 -0.45 11.70 3.60
C MET A 39 -1.06 11.62 2.19
N PHE A 40 -0.79 12.60 1.32
CA PHE A 40 -1.23 12.56 -0.08
C PHE A 40 -0.55 11.45 -0.88
N TYR A 41 0.75 11.22 -0.67
CA TYR A 41 1.46 10.11 -1.31
C TYR A 41 0.86 8.76 -0.93
N LEU A 42 0.52 8.57 0.35
CA LEU A 42 -0.12 7.34 0.82
C LEU A 42 -1.50 7.13 0.18
N ALA A 43 -2.39 8.12 0.27
CA ALA A 43 -3.73 8.02 -0.34
C ALA A 43 -3.67 7.78 -1.86
N GLY A 44 -2.76 8.48 -2.56
CA GLY A 44 -2.54 8.29 -3.99
C GLY A 44 -2.00 6.90 -4.32
N ASN A 45 -1.07 6.36 -3.52
CA ASN A 45 -0.52 5.02 -3.73
C ASN A 45 -1.57 3.94 -3.49
N ILE A 46 -2.39 4.08 -2.45
CA ILE A 46 -3.53 3.20 -2.16
C ILE A 46 -4.48 3.13 -3.38
N ASN A 47 -4.87 4.29 -3.92
CA ASN A 47 -5.73 4.35 -5.11
C ASN A 47 -5.08 3.66 -6.33
N LEU A 48 -3.78 3.87 -6.54
CA LEU A 48 -3.04 3.22 -7.62
C LEU A 48 -2.95 1.69 -7.44
N ARG A 49 -2.78 1.21 -6.21
CA ARG A 49 -2.73 -0.23 -5.90
C ARG A 49 -4.07 -0.90 -6.16
N LEU A 50 -5.17 -0.28 -5.71
CA LEU A 50 -6.53 -0.76 -6.04
C LEU A 50 -6.73 -0.84 -7.55
N ASN A 51 -6.45 0.24 -8.29
CA ASN A 51 -6.56 0.25 -9.75
C ASN A 51 -5.74 -0.87 -10.42
N THR A 52 -4.53 -1.11 -9.93
CA THR A 52 -3.67 -2.19 -10.44
C THR A 52 -4.28 -3.56 -10.19
N ILE A 53 -4.81 -3.81 -8.98
CA ILE A 53 -5.43 -5.10 -8.66
C ILE A 53 -6.66 -5.34 -9.53
N PHE A 54 -7.54 -4.34 -9.69
CA PHE A 54 -8.71 -4.47 -10.57
C PHE A 54 -8.30 -4.73 -12.02
N HIS A 55 -7.29 -4.02 -12.53
CA HIS A 55 -6.78 -4.28 -13.87
C HIS A 55 -6.29 -5.73 -14.06
N LEU A 56 -5.61 -6.31 -13.06
CA LEU A 56 -5.19 -7.72 -13.11
C LEU A 56 -6.41 -8.66 -13.14
N LEU A 57 -7.40 -8.42 -12.27
CA LEU A 57 -8.60 -9.24 -12.17
C LEU A 57 -9.48 -9.17 -13.42
N GLU A 58 -9.64 -8.00 -14.02
CA GLU A 58 -10.33 -7.80 -15.31
C GLU A 58 -9.70 -8.63 -16.44
N ASN A 59 -8.39 -8.87 -16.35
CA ASN A 59 -7.65 -9.66 -17.33
C ASN A 59 -7.48 -11.13 -16.92
N ASN A 60 -8.23 -11.60 -15.90
CA ASN A 60 -8.13 -12.94 -15.33
C ASN A 60 -6.72 -13.30 -14.82
N ILE A 61 -5.98 -12.31 -14.33
CA ILE A 61 -4.66 -12.49 -13.73
C ILE A 61 -4.82 -12.43 -12.21
N THR A 62 -4.70 -13.58 -11.55
CA THR A 62 -4.67 -13.68 -10.09
C THR A 62 -3.25 -13.59 -9.53
N ASP A 63 -2.26 -13.96 -10.35
CA ASP A 63 -0.84 -13.81 -10.04
C ASP A 63 -0.49 -12.33 -9.85
N GLY A 64 0.05 -11.98 -8.69
CA GLY A 64 0.35 -10.59 -8.34
C GLY A 64 -0.77 -9.85 -7.59
N VAL A 65 -2.01 -10.37 -7.55
CA VAL A 65 -3.08 -9.81 -6.73
C VAL A 65 -2.73 -9.90 -5.24
N LEU A 66 -2.32 -11.08 -4.76
CA LEU A 66 -2.04 -11.29 -3.34
C LEU A 66 -0.89 -10.43 -2.80
N PRO A 67 0.28 -10.31 -3.48
CA PRO A 67 1.32 -9.37 -3.08
C PRO A 67 0.82 -7.92 -3.05
N LEU A 68 -0.01 -7.50 -4.02
CA LEU A 68 -0.56 -6.15 -4.06
C LEU A 68 -1.53 -5.89 -2.91
N GLN A 69 -2.39 -6.87 -2.56
CA GLN A 69 -3.29 -6.76 -1.41
C GLN A 69 -2.54 -6.60 -0.09
N ARG A 70 -1.43 -7.33 0.08
CA ARG A 70 -0.55 -7.14 1.23
C ARG A 70 -0.01 -5.72 1.28
N THR A 71 0.51 -5.21 0.17
CA THR A 71 1.04 -3.82 0.14
C THR A 71 -0.06 -2.78 0.35
N LEU A 72 -1.28 -3.04 -0.13
CA LEU A 72 -2.45 -2.20 0.12
C LEU A 72 -2.75 -2.15 1.62
N PHE A 73 -2.79 -3.29 2.30
CA PHE A 73 -2.98 -3.36 3.75
C PHE A 73 -1.88 -2.63 4.52
N GLU A 74 -0.61 -2.85 4.17
CA GLU A 74 0.52 -2.15 4.78
C GLU A 74 0.41 -0.62 4.62
N LEU A 75 -0.04 -0.13 3.46
CA LEU A 75 -0.25 1.30 3.21
C LEU A 75 -1.42 1.88 4.01
N GLN A 76 -2.50 1.12 4.20
CA GLN A 76 -3.62 1.55 5.05
C GLN A 76 -3.17 1.70 6.50
N ILE A 77 -2.46 0.70 7.04
CA ILE A 77 -1.90 0.78 8.39
C ILE A 77 -0.92 1.96 8.52
N ALA A 78 -0.09 2.21 7.48
CA ALA A 78 0.81 3.35 7.50
C ALA A 78 0.08 4.70 7.54
N PHE A 79 -1.03 4.83 6.80
CA PHE A 79 -1.87 6.03 6.80
C PHE A 79 -2.53 6.22 8.17
N ASP A 80 -3.14 5.18 8.73
CA ASP A 80 -3.77 5.21 10.06
C ASP A 80 -2.76 5.55 11.16
N ALA A 81 -1.59 4.93 11.13
CA ALA A 81 -0.54 5.17 12.11
C ALA A 81 -0.02 6.62 12.05
N LEU A 82 0.14 7.18 10.85
CA LEU A 82 0.54 8.58 10.67
C LEU A 82 -0.54 9.55 11.15
N THR A 83 -1.80 9.30 10.81
CA THR A 83 -2.90 10.22 11.09
C THR A 83 -3.29 10.24 12.56
N ASN A 84 -3.21 9.09 13.25
CA ASN A 84 -3.46 8.95 14.68
C ASN A 84 -2.25 9.31 15.57
N ALA A 85 -1.06 9.47 15.02
CA ALA A 85 0.11 9.92 15.79
C ALA A 85 -0.07 11.36 16.30
N GLU A 86 0.48 11.65 17.48
CA GLU A 86 0.51 13.02 18.00
C GLU A 86 1.28 13.96 17.05
N ASN A 87 0.93 15.25 17.02
CA ASN A 87 1.59 16.22 16.14
C ASN A 87 3.11 16.27 16.28
N LYS A 88 3.63 16.03 17.50
CA LYS A 88 5.08 15.95 17.76
C LYS A 88 5.74 14.74 17.09
N ASP A 89 5.00 13.65 16.95
CA ASP A 89 5.48 12.35 16.46
C ASP A 89 5.32 12.21 14.94
N LYS A 90 4.38 12.93 14.30
CA LYS A 90 4.21 12.93 12.83
C LYS A 90 5.49 13.31 12.07
N LYS A 91 6.34 14.16 12.66
CA LYS A 91 7.66 14.50 12.08
C LYS A 91 8.62 13.30 12.05
N THR A 92 8.52 12.41 13.02
CA THR A 92 9.30 11.16 13.07
C THR A 92 8.90 10.23 11.92
N TYR A 93 7.63 10.17 11.55
CA TYR A 93 7.15 9.41 10.39
C TYR A 93 7.76 9.92 9.08
N VAL A 94 7.70 11.24 8.85
CA VAL A 94 8.34 11.87 7.68
C VAL A 94 9.84 11.58 7.64
N LYS A 95 10.52 11.74 8.78
CA LYS A 95 11.95 11.46 8.91
C LYS A 95 12.29 10.03 8.47
N PHE A 96 11.57 9.03 8.99
CA PHE A 96 11.84 7.63 8.63
C PHE A 96 11.41 7.28 7.21
N PHE A 97 10.33 7.87 6.70
CA PHE A 97 9.93 7.74 5.30
C PHE A 97 11.06 8.18 4.36
N ASN A 98 11.62 9.38 4.58
CA ASN A 98 12.70 9.92 3.75
C ASN A 98 13.98 9.09 3.86
N LYS A 99 14.39 8.71 5.08
CA LYS A 99 15.56 7.85 5.31
C LYS A 99 15.43 6.49 4.61
N LYS A 100 14.24 5.88 4.69
CA LYS A 100 13.99 4.58 4.06
C LYS A 100 13.89 4.67 2.56
N HIS A 101 13.32 5.75 2.01
CA HIS A 101 13.30 5.98 0.57
C HIS A 101 14.71 6.01 -0.03
N GLY A 102 15.64 6.72 0.60
CA GLY A 102 17.04 6.77 0.19
C GLY A 102 17.72 5.40 0.27
N PHE A 103 17.61 4.72 1.43
CA PHE A 103 18.20 3.41 1.63
C PHE A 103 17.66 2.35 0.64
N GLU A 104 16.35 2.25 0.47
CA GLU A 104 15.76 1.21 -0.38
C GLU A 104 16.09 1.40 -1.87
N THR A 105 16.11 2.65 -2.33
CA THR A 105 16.49 2.96 -3.71
C THR A 105 17.96 2.63 -3.96
N ALA A 106 18.84 3.13 -3.10
CA ALA A 106 20.27 2.90 -3.23
C ALA A 106 20.62 1.41 -3.08
N HIS A 107 19.99 0.69 -2.14
CA HIS A 107 20.20 -0.73 -1.93
C HIS A 107 19.74 -1.58 -3.13
N LYS A 108 18.59 -1.28 -3.72
CA LYS A 108 18.08 -1.99 -4.91
C LYS A 108 19.01 -1.80 -6.11
N LEU A 109 19.42 -0.56 -6.37
CA LEU A 109 20.34 -0.26 -7.46
C LEU A 109 21.73 -0.88 -7.23
N ASP A 110 22.26 -0.79 -6.01
CA ASP A 110 23.55 -1.39 -5.65
C ASP A 110 23.56 -2.89 -5.90
N ARG A 111 22.46 -3.58 -5.51
CA ARG A 111 22.28 -5.01 -5.78
C ARG A 111 22.16 -5.29 -7.28
N PHE A 112 21.46 -4.45 -8.04
CA PHE A 112 21.32 -4.61 -9.48
C PHE A 112 22.66 -4.49 -10.20
N PHE A 113 23.47 -3.49 -9.87
CA PHE A 113 24.77 -3.28 -10.51
C PHE A 113 25.85 -4.28 -10.06
N LYS A 114 25.76 -4.81 -8.84
CA LYS A 114 26.65 -5.88 -8.36
C LYS A 114 26.30 -7.26 -8.91
N ASN A 115 25.15 -7.43 -9.57
CA ASN A 115 24.89 -8.65 -10.32
C ASN A 115 25.77 -8.66 -11.58
N ASP A 116 26.50 -9.76 -11.77
CA ASP A 116 27.58 -9.91 -12.75
C ASP A 116 27.08 -10.10 -14.21
N SER A 117 25.94 -9.52 -14.57
CA SER A 117 25.40 -9.59 -15.93
C SER A 117 26.17 -8.66 -16.87
N LYS A 118 26.32 -9.06 -18.14
CA LYS A 118 26.93 -8.18 -19.15
C LYS A 118 26.12 -6.89 -19.37
N GLU A 119 24.82 -6.93 -19.08
CA GLU A 119 23.90 -5.81 -19.26
C GLU A 119 24.06 -4.75 -18.16
N SER A 120 24.24 -5.15 -16.89
CA SER A 120 24.44 -4.20 -15.78
C SER A 120 25.73 -3.38 -15.94
N LYS A 121 26.79 -4.00 -16.48
CA LYS A 121 28.11 -3.38 -16.71
C LYS A 121 28.14 -2.31 -17.80
N ASN A 122 27.09 -2.21 -18.62
CA ASN A 122 26.98 -1.20 -19.67
C ASN A 122 26.10 -0.01 -19.29
N ILE A 123 25.44 -0.06 -18.13
CA ILE A 123 24.46 0.95 -17.70
C ILE A 123 25.10 2.04 -16.84
N ALA A 124 26.08 1.69 -16.01
CA ALA A 124 26.76 2.62 -15.09
C ALA A 124 28.26 2.33 -15.04
N THR A 125 29.08 3.35 -14.81
CA THR A 125 30.53 3.21 -14.66
C THR A 125 30.89 2.65 -13.27
N PRO A 126 32.10 2.08 -13.09
CA PRO A 126 32.56 1.65 -11.77
C PRO A 126 32.54 2.76 -10.72
N GLU A 127 32.83 4.01 -11.12
CA GLU A 127 32.77 5.18 -10.24
C GLU A 127 31.34 5.46 -9.78
N GLU A 128 30.36 5.44 -10.68
CA GLU A 128 28.94 5.64 -10.34
C GLU A 128 28.41 4.54 -9.41
N ILE A 129 28.85 3.29 -9.60
CA ILE A 129 28.49 2.16 -8.74
C ILE A 129 29.10 2.33 -7.33
N GLU A 130 30.34 2.82 -7.24
CA GLU A 130 30.99 3.10 -5.97
C GLU A 130 30.32 4.25 -5.22
N GLU A 131 30.00 5.36 -5.91
CA GLU A 131 29.23 6.47 -5.34
C GLU A 131 27.88 6.00 -4.79
N LEU A 132 27.17 5.16 -5.55
CA LEU A 132 25.91 4.57 -5.11
C LEU A 132 26.07 3.68 -3.86
N SER A 133 27.14 2.89 -3.79
CA SER A 133 27.44 2.07 -2.61
C SER A 133 27.69 2.96 -1.39
N GLN A 134 28.39 4.09 -1.56
CA GLN A 134 28.62 5.07 -0.49
C GLN A 134 27.33 5.74 -0.03
N ILE A 135 26.43 6.13 -0.96
CA ILE A 135 25.11 6.67 -0.63
C ILE A 135 24.29 5.65 0.18
N LYS A 136 24.29 4.38 -0.25
CA LYS A 136 23.61 3.30 0.47
C LYS A 136 24.17 3.13 1.88
N ASP A 137 25.49 3.11 2.03
CA ASP A 137 26.14 2.91 3.33
C ASP A 137 25.92 4.11 4.27
N ALA A 138 25.92 5.34 3.74
CA ALA A 138 25.54 6.54 4.47
C ALA A 138 24.09 6.48 4.97
N ALA A 139 23.14 6.14 4.08
CA ALA A 139 21.73 5.98 4.44
C ALA A 139 21.52 4.87 5.49
N LEU A 140 22.27 3.78 5.39
CA LEU A 140 22.26 2.71 6.39
C LEU A 140 22.80 3.19 7.75
N GLY A 141 23.89 3.97 7.73
CA GLY A 141 24.45 4.60 8.92
C GLY A 141 23.45 5.52 9.62
N GLU A 142 22.72 6.32 8.85
CA GLU A 142 21.66 7.20 9.35
C GLU A 142 20.47 6.46 9.97
N ILE A 143 20.12 5.28 9.47
CA ILE A 143 19.05 4.47 10.07
C ILE A 143 19.54 3.85 11.39
N LYS A 144 20.78 3.34 11.40
CA LYS A 144 21.37 2.68 12.58
C LYS A 144 21.65 3.65 13.72
N SER A 145 21.93 4.92 13.43
CA SER A 145 22.21 5.94 14.46
C SER A 145 20.99 6.31 15.31
N GLU A 146 19.77 5.94 14.88
CA GLU A 146 18.52 6.19 15.60
C GLU A 146 18.30 5.26 16.81
N GLN A 147 19.27 4.41 17.16
CA GLN A 147 19.23 3.50 18.33
C GLN A 147 17.96 2.64 18.39
N LEU A 148 17.47 2.22 17.23
CA LEU A 148 16.22 1.46 17.09
C LEU A 148 16.33 0.09 17.78
N GLN A 149 15.28 -0.29 18.52
CA GLN A 149 15.22 -1.60 19.17
C GLN A 149 14.97 -2.75 18.18
N GLY A 150 15.68 -3.86 18.40
CA GLY A 150 15.53 -5.12 17.65
C GLY A 150 16.59 -5.35 16.56
N GLY A 151 16.71 -6.59 16.10
CA GLY A 151 17.66 -6.97 15.04
C GLY A 151 17.27 -6.40 13.67
N ASN A 152 18.26 -5.92 12.92
CA ASN A 152 18.15 -5.44 11.54
C ASN A 152 17.07 -4.37 11.27
N PRO A 153 17.11 -3.21 11.94
CA PRO A 153 16.14 -2.12 11.74
C PRO A 153 16.04 -1.65 10.28
N GLN A 154 17.10 -1.78 9.49
CA GLN A 154 17.13 -1.37 8.08
C GLN A 154 16.10 -2.10 7.19
N PHE A 155 15.67 -3.30 7.57
CA PHE A 155 14.71 -4.10 6.80
C PHE A 155 13.27 -4.01 7.32
N LYS A 156 13.03 -3.32 8.44
CA LYS A 156 11.67 -3.02 8.90
C LYS A 156 11.01 -1.98 7.99
N GLN A 157 9.68 -1.92 7.98
CA GLN A 157 8.98 -0.88 7.25
C GLN A 157 9.15 0.48 7.94
N TRP A 158 9.12 1.57 7.17
CA TRP A 158 9.40 2.91 7.69
C TRP A 158 8.42 3.36 8.78
N TYR A 159 7.15 2.96 8.69
CA TYR A 159 6.13 3.27 9.70
C TYR A 159 6.28 2.43 10.99
N GLU A 160 6.86 1.22 10.90
CA GLU A 160 7.21 0.42 12.08
C GLU A 160 8.42 1.02 12.80
N LEU A 161 9.37 1.60 12.05
CA LEU A 161 10.49 2.35 12.62
C LEU A 161 10.00 3.62 13.32
N ALA A 162 9.08 4.36 12.69
CA ALA A 162 8.55 5.59 13.24
C ALA A 162 7.70 5.38 14.50
N SER A 163 6.88 4.33 14.52
CA SER A 163 6.02 4.00 15.66
C SER A 163 6.71 3.19 16.75
N GLY A 164 7.82 2.51 16.43
CA GLY A 164 8.43 1.50 17.28
C GLY A 164 7.59 0.22 17.44
N LYS A 165 6.48 0.10 16.71
CA LYS A 165 5.53 -1.02 16.81
C LYS A 165 5.63 -1.88 15.55
N ARG A 166 5.42 -3.20 15.71
CA ARG A 166 5.31 -4.12 14.57
C ARG A 166 3.99 -3.91 13.84
N LEU A 167 3.94 -4.25 12.56
CA LEU A 167 2.72 -4.22 11.74
C LEU A 167 1.54 -4.93 12.42
N THR A 168 1.76 -6.10 13.02
CA THR A 168 0.71 -6.82 13.76
C THR A 168 0.17 -6.02 14.93
N ASN A 169 1.03 -5.34 15.68
CA ASN A 169 0.63 -4.55 16.85
C ASN A 169 -0.10 -3.28 16.42
N LEU A 170 0.38 -2.62 15.35
CA LEU A 170 -0.30 -1.49 14.74
C LEU A 170 -1.67 -1.90 14.21
N CYS A 171 -1.79 -3.09 13.62
CA CYS A 171 -3.07 -3.62 13.19
C CYS A 171 -4.03 -3.81 14.36
N VAL A 172 -3.63 -4.44 15.46
CA VAL A 172 -4.49 -4.62 16.65
C VAL A 172 -4.95 -3.29 17.24
N GLU A 173 -4.10 -2.27 17.18
CA GLU A 173 -4.38 -0.95 17.76
C GLU A 173 -5.31 -0.10 16.89
N LEU A 174 -5.15 -0.17 15.58
CA LEU A 174 -5.79 0.75 14.63
C LEU A 174 -6.94 0.09 13.85
N GLN A 175 -6.95 -1.25 13.79
CA GLN A 175 -7.87 -2.07 13.00
C GLN A 175 -8.20 -3.38 13.76
N GLU A 176 -8.99 -4.26 13.15
CA GLU A 176 -9.22 -5.61 13.68
C GLU A 176 -8.11 -6.58 13.23
N ILE A 177 -7.63 -7.43 14.14
CA ILE A 177 -6.58 -8.43 13.84
C ILE A 177 -7.00 -9.39 12.71
N GLY A 178 -8.31 -9.60 12.50
CA GLY A 178 -8.83 -10.39 11.39
C GLY A 178 -8.34 -9.90 10.03
N TYR A 179 -8.22 -8.58 9.84
CA TYR A 179 -7.70 -8.01 8.60
C TYR A 179 -6.22 -8.34 8.35
N TYR A 180 -5.41 -8.47 9.41
CA TYR A 180 -4.02 -8.93 9.25
C TYR A 180 -3.98 -10.33 8.65
N TYR A 181 -4.76 -11.27 9.20
CA TYR A 181 -4.78 -12.64 8.70
C TYR A 181 -5.34 -12.72 7.26
N GLN A 182 -6.41 -11.96 6.97
CA GLN A 182 -7.04 -11.95 5.66
C GLN A 182 -6.19 -11.29 4.57
N CYS A 183 -5.47 -10.20 4.88
CA CYS A 183 -4.72 -9.42 3.89
C CYS A 183 -3.23 -9.80 3.80
N TYR A 184 -2.68 -10.39 4.85
CA TYR A 184 -1.24 -10.59 4.99
C TYR A 184 -0.87 -12.06 5.09
N ASP A 185 -1.46 -12.80 6.03
CA ASP A 185 -0.96 -14.12 6.41
C ASP A 185 -1.56 -15.22 5.51
N GLU A 186 -2.89 -15.34 5.47
CA GLU A 186 -3.60 -16.44 4.80
C GLU A 186 -3.32 -16.52 3.29
N PRO A 187 -3.49 -15.44 2.49
CA PRO A 187 -3.25 -15.56 1.06
C PRO A 187 -1.76 -15.73 0.75
N SER A 188 -0.87 -15.19 1.59
CA SER A 188 0.58 -15.34 1.37
C SER A 188 1.05 -16.79 1.56
N ASN A 189 0.33 -17.59 2.36
CA ASN A 189 0.64 -18.99 2.60
C ASN A 189 0.46 -19.86 1.35
N TRP A 190 -0.41 -19.47 0.39
CA TRP A 190 -0.62 -20.24 -0.84
C TRP A 190 0.65 -20.38 -1.69
N VAL A 191 1.45 -19.33 -1.77
CA VAL A 191 2.70 -19.31 -2.55
C VAL A 191 3.95 -19.45 -1.66
N HIS A 192 3.77 -19.78 -0.38
CA HIS A 192 4.87 -19.86 0.57
C HIS A 192 5.68 -21.16 0.36
N PRO A 193 7.03 -21.11 0.25
CA PRO A 193 7.83 -22.29 -0.07
C PRO A 193 7.66 -23.46 0.91
N GLN A 194 7.44 -23.16 2.19
CA GLN A 194 7.25 -24.17 3.24
C GLN A 194 5.88 -24.88 3.17
N ARG A 195 4.96 -24.40 2.33
CA ARG A 195 3.63 -24.98 2.09
C ARG A 195 3.55 -25.69 0.73
N ILE A 196 4.68 -25.82 0.01
CA ILE A 196 4.71 -26.39 -1.34
C ILE A 196 4.12 -27.81 -1.40
N ILE A 197 4.29 -28.61 -0.34
CA ILE A 197 3.75 -29.98 -0.27
C ILE A 197 2.22 -29.98 -0.15
N GLU A 198 1.65 -28.95 0.49
CA GLU A 198 0.20 -28.82 0.66
C GLU A 198 -0.48 -28.19 -0.56
N ASN A 199 0.25 -27.35 -1.29
CA ASN A 199 -0.29 -26.53 -2.38
C ASN A 199 0.06 -27.06 -3.78
N MET A 200 0.91 -28.09 -3.88
CA MET A 200 1.38 -28.64 -5.16
C MET A 200 1.25 -30.16 -5.18
N ASP A 201 0.63 -30.67 -6.23
CA ASP A 201 0.72 -32.07 -6.61
C ASP A 201 1.88 -32.22 -7.58
N VAL A 202 2.88 -32.99 -7.16
CA VAL A 202 4.10 -33.25 -7.93
C VAL A 202 3.87 -34.12 -9.16
N GLU A 203 2.73 -34.79 -9.27
CA GLU A 203 2.40 -35.61 -10.44
C GLU A 203 1.75 -34.78 -11.56
N THR A 204 0.97 -33.75 -11.21
CA THR A 204 0.15 -33.01 -12.18
C THR A 204 0.54 -31.56 -12.38
N PHE A 205 1.18 -30.91 -11.39
CA PHE A 205 1.50 -29.47 -11.40
C PHE A 205 0.34 -28.57 -11.84
N SER A 206 -0.91 -29.01 -11.60
CA SER A 206 -2.11 -28.41 -12.17
C SER A 206 -2.89 -27.53 -11.21
N GLN A 207 -2.36 -27.32 -9.99
CA GLN A 207 -3.06 -26.61 -8.92
C GLN A 207 -3.31 -25.15 -9.31
N GLN A 208 -4.54 -24.72 -9.06
CA GLN A 208 -4.95 -23.33 -9.11
C GLN A 208 -5.27 -22.88 -7.69
N MET A 209 -5.22 -21.57 -7.45
CA MET A 209 -5.61 -21.02 -6.15
C MET A 209 -7.03 -21.49 -5.80
N PRO A 210 -7.24 -22.10 -4.62
CA PRO A 210 -8.55 -22.58 -4.22
C PRO A 210 -9.61 -21.48 -4.25
N SER A 211 -10.83 -21.81 -4.67
CA SER A 211 -11.92 -20.84 -4.83
C SER A 211 -12.26 -20.06 -3.55
N HIS A 212 -12.06 -20.64 -2.37
CA HIS A 212 -12.31 -19.94 -1.11
C HIS A 212 -11.38 -18.73 -0.88
N PHE A 213 -10.22 -18.67 -1.55
CA PHE A 213 -9.37 -17.46 -1.53
C PHE A 213 -9.98 -16.31 -2.34
N ASN A 214 -10.88 -16.58 -3.30
CA ASN A 214 -11.62 -15.51 -3.98
C ASN A 214 -12.46 -14.70 -2.98
N THR A 215 -13.05 -15.38 -2.00
CA THR A 215 -13.79 -14.73 -0.92
C THR A 215 -12.91 -13.75 -0.14
N LEU A 216 -11.69 -14.19 0.21
CA LEU A 216 -10.72 -13.35 0.90
C LEU A 216 -10.26 -12.17 0.02
N ILE A 217 -9.97 -12.42 -1.25
CA ILE A 217 -9.55 -11.39 -2.21
C ILE A 217 -10.62 -10.31 -2.33
N ASN A 218 -11.88 -10.71 -2.53
CA ASN A 218 -13.00 -9.78 -2.69
C ASN A 218 -13.30 -9.01 -1.41
N GLY A 219 -13.26 -9.67 -0.26
CA GLY A 219 -13.39 -9.01 1.05
C GLY A 219 -12.30 -7.96 1.28
N ASN A 220 -11.05 -8.28 0.95
CA ASN A 220 -9.92 -7.36 1.06
C ASN A 220 -10.05 -6.15 0.12
N LEU A 221 -10.56 -6.36 -1.10
CA LEU A 221 -10.82 -5.28 -2.05
C LEU A 221 -11.92 -4.34 -1.56
N TYR A 222 -13.02 -4.90 -1.07
CA TYR A 222 -14.10 -4.13 -0.47
C TYR A 222 -13.57 -3.27 0.70
N TRP A 223 -12.87 -3.89 1.64
CA TRP A 223 -12.25 -3.18 2.77
C TRP A 223 -11.28 -2.09 2.29
N GLY A 224 -10.44 -2.39 1.31
CA GLY A 224 -9.47 -1.44 0.77
C GLY A 224 -10.11 -0.20 0.15
N ILE A 225 -11.23 -0.38 -0.57
CA ILE A 225 -12.03 0.73 -1.13
C ILE A 225 -12.63 1.58 -0.02
N ILE A 226 -13.29 0.96 0.97
CA ILE A 226 -13.87 1.69 2.11
C ILE A 226 -12.81 2.52 2.82
N LYS A 227 -11.63 1.94 3.06
CA LYS A 227 -10.51 2.66 3.69
C LYS A 227 -9.99 3.81 2.85
N LEU A 228 -9.89 3.66 1.52
CA LEU A 228 -9.52 4.78 0.65
C LEU A 228 -10.51 5.96 0.79
N ILE A 229 -11.81 5.67 0.88
CA ILE A 229 -12.86 6.70 1.06
C ILE A 229 -12.69 7.40 2.39
N GLU A 230 -12.51 6.64 3.47
CA GLU A 230 -12.26 7.18 4.82
C GLU A 230 -11.01 8.08 4.84
N ASN A 231 -9.94 7.68 4.15
CA ASN A 231 -8.72 8.48 4.04
C ASN A 231 -8.94 9.80 3.30
N ILE A 232 -9.68 9.78 2.20
CA ILE A 232 -10.01 10.99 1.44
C ILE A 232 -10.90 11.93 2.27
N ALA A 233 -11.90 11.37 2.96
CA ALA A 233 -12.77 12.14 3.86
C ALA A 233 -11.98 12.75 5.02
N PHE A 234 -11.04 11.99 5.60
CA PHE A 234 -10.11 12.50 6.60
C PHE A 234 -9.33 13.70 6.07
N LEU A 235 -8.72 13.60 4.88
CA LEU A 235 -7.93 14.69 4.31
C LEU A 235 -8.78 15.95 4.07
N ALA A 236 -9.98 15.79 3.51
CA ALA A 236 -10.90 16.92 3.30
C ALA A 236 -11.22 17.65 4.61
N ASN A 237 -11.55 16.89 5.67
CA ASN A 237 -11.81 17.44 7.00
C ASN A 237 -10.55 18.07 7.61
N TYR A 238 -9.41 17.38 7.53
CA TYR A 238 -8.14 17.80 8.13
C TYR A 238 -7.67 19.16 7.59
N TYR A 239 -7.87 19.42 6.30
CA TYR A 239 -7.50 20.70 5.68
C TYR A 239 -8.57 21.78 5.77
N ASN A 240 -9.69 21.52 6.46
CA ASN A 240 -10.85 22.44 6.53
C ASN A 240 -11.28 22.96 5.16
N VAL A 241 -11.14 22.13 4.12
CA VAL A 241 -11.74 22.39 2.81
C VAL A 241 -13.25 22.43 3.07
N GLY A 242 -13.81 23.65 3.09
CA GLY A 242 -15.07 23.95 3.76
C GLY A 242 -16.25 23.11 3.26
N LYS A 243 -17.33 23.07 4.04
CA LYS A 243 -18.65 22.52 3.64
C LYS A 243 -19.29 23.21 2.41
N ASN A 244 -18.52 23.88 1.55
CA ASN A 244 -18.97 24.37 0.24
C ASN A 244 -18.84 23.28 -0.85
N ASN A 245 -19.80 22.36 -0.76
CA ASN A 245 -20.79 22.01 -1.80
C ASN A 245 -20.39 21.22 -3.07
N LEU A 246 -19.11 21.01 -3.42
CA LEU A 246 -18.76 20.08 -4.52
C LEU A 246 -18.16 18.77 -4.00
N LEU A 247 -17.19 18.82 -3.09
CA LEU A 247 -16.50 17.63 -2.62
C LEU A 247 -17.34 16.77 -1.64
N TYR A 248 -18.04 17.40 -0.69
CA TYR A 248 -18.97 16.69 0.19
C TYR A 248 -20.17 16.16 -0.58
N LYS A 249 -20.68 16.95 -1.55
CA LYS A 249 -21.73 16.52 -2.46
C LYS A 249 -21.25 15.36 -3.31
N TYR A 250 -20.02 15.38 -3.81
CA TYR A 250 -19.46 14.29 -4.60
C TYR A 250 -19.21 13.03 -3.78
N ILE A 251 -18.56 13.14 -2.62
CA ILE A 251 -18.39 12.03 -1.66
C ILE A 251 -19.76 11.47 -1.30
N SER A 252 -20.77 12.30 -1.02
CA SER A 252 -22.14 11.85 -0.72
C SER A 252 -22.86 11.25 -1.93
N ASP A 253 -22.75 11.84 -3.12
CA ASP A 253 -23.44 11.45 -4.36
C ASP A 253 -22.80 10.18 -4.99
N HIS A 254 -21.57 9.85 -4.60
CA HIS A 254 -20.79 8.73 -5.14
C HIS A 254 -20.44 7.69 -4.07
N LEU A 255 -20.72 7.96 -2.78
CA LEU A 255 -20.70 6.95 -1.73
C LEU A 255 -21.61 5.79 -2.12
N ASP A 256 -22.79 6.10 -2.67
CA ASP A 256 -23.76 5.09 -3.10
C ASP A 256 -23.24 4.23 -4.25
N LYS A 257 -22.42 4.77 -5.19
CA LYS A 257 -21.80 3.99 -6.27
C LYS A 257 -20.64 3.12 -5.78
N LEU A 258 -19.95 3.56 -4.74
CA LEU A 258 -18.87 2.82 -4.10
C LEU A 258 -19.40 1.75 -3.15
N VAL A 259 -20.52 2.05 -2.48
CA VAL A 259 -21.35 1.08 -1.78
C VAL A 259 -21.95 0.11 -2.79
N GLU A 260 -22.45 0.57 -3.95
CA GLU A 260 -22.95 -0.29 -5.03
C GLU A 260 -21.84 -1.20 -5.56
N LEU A 261 -20.64 -0.69 -5.83
CA LEU A 261 -19.49 -1.55 -6.16
C LEU A 261 -19.18 -2.54 -5.03
N GLY A 262 -19.23 -2.08 -3.79
CA GLY A 262 -19.02 -2.92 -2.62
C GLY A 262 -20.09 -4.00 -2.46
N GLU A 263 -21.35 -3.67 -2.76
CA GLU A 263 -22.48 -4.59 -2.80
C GLU A 263 -22.39 -5.52 -4.02
N GLU A 264 -21.92 -5.06 -5.18
CA GLU A 264 -21.62 -5.89 -6.35
C GLU A 264 -20.52 -6.90 -6.03
N LEU A 265 -19.45 -6.48 -5.36
CA LEU A 265 -18.40 -7.35 -4.85
C LEU A 265 -18.95 -8.33 -3.79
N LYS A 266 -19.85 -7.90 -2.90
CA LYS A 266 -20.56 -8.80 -1.95
C LYS A 266 -21.52 -9.77 -2.65
N LEU A 267 -22.18 -9.36 -3.72
CA LEU A 267 -23.09 -10.20 -4.50
C LEU A 267 -22.32 -11.26 -5.29
N LEU A 268 -21.10 -10.96 -5.74
CA LEU A 268 -20.17 -11.96 -6.27
C LEU A 268 -19.81 -13.00 -5.19
N LEU A 269 -19.60 -12.60 -3.93
CA LEU A 269 -19.39 -13.53 -2.81
C LEU A 269 -20.59 -14.46 -2.58
N ALA A 270 -21.82 -13.93 -2.68
CA ALA A 270 -23.04 -14.70 -2.44
C ALA A 270 -23.38 -15.69 -3.56
N LYS A 271 -22.84 -15.51 -4.77
CA LYS A 271 -23.03 -16.42 -5.91
C LYS A 271 -22.04 -17.58 -5.96
N GLU A 272 -20.94 -17.50 -5.20
CA GLU A 272 -19.89 -18.53 -5.15
C GLU A 272 -19.98 -19.47 -3.93
N ALA A 273 -20.99 -19.30 -3.05
CA ALA A 273 -21.28 -20.13 -1.88
C ALA A 273 -22.41 -21.15 -2.14
#